data_AF-M7SC56-F1
#
_entry.id   AF-M7SC56-F1
#
_cell.length_a   1.000
_cell.length_b   1.000
_cell.length_c   1.000
_cell.angle_alpha   90.00
_cell.angle_beta   90.00
_cell.angle_gamma   90.00
#
_symmetry.space_group_name_H-M   'P 1'
#
loop_
_entity.id
_entity.type
_entity.pdbx_description
1 polymer ?
#
loop_
_entity_poly.entity_id
_entity_poly.type
_entity_poly.pdbx_seq_one_letter_code
_entity_poly.pdbx_strand_id
1 'polypeptide(L)'
;MNATTKSKTGAVGKGPRYAVYDFEYALASGDGLRNKITFIAWSPDDAGVMAKMVYASSKEALKRALNGIATELQANDQDDIEHDTVLKVVSKGLAG
;
A
#
# COMPACT_ATOMS: atom_id res chain seq x y z
N MET A 1 -7.01 8.38 -6.82
CA MET A 1 -7.14 8.64 -5.36
C MET A 1 -6.94 10.13 -5.04
N ASN A 2 -7.87 10.77 -4.30
CA ASN A 2 -7.80 12.21 -3.91
C ASN A 2 -7.01 12.42 -2.59
N ALA A 3 -5.79 11.89 -2.50
CA ALA A 3 -4.96 12.04 -1.31
C ALA A 3 -4.23 13.38 -1.32
N THR A 4 -4.72 14.36 -0.55
CA THR A 4 -4.11 15.71 -0.48
C THR A 4 -3.34 15.96 0.81
N THR A 5 -2.12 16.46 0.75
CA THR A 5 -1.34 16.91 1.93
C THR A 5 -1.12 18.43 1.86
N LYS A 6 -1.28 19.11 3.00
CA LYS A 6 -1.02 20.54 3.13
C LYS A 6 0.41 20.78 3.61
N SER A 7 1.19 21.53 2.85
CA SER A 7 2.57 21.91 3.22
C SER A 7 2.57 23.01 4.29
N LYS A 8 3.73 23.29 4.90
CA LYS A 8 3.92 24.38 5.88
C LYS A 8 3.53 25.77 5.33
N THR A 9 3.58 25.98 4.01
CA THR A 9 3.19 27.23 3.35
C THR A 9 1.69 27.29 3.00
N GLY A 10 0.93 26.25 3.33
CA GLY A 10 -0.51 26.16 3.07
C GLY A 10 -0.88 25.60 1.70
N ALA A 11 0.09 25.25 0.85
CA ALA A 11 -0.16 24.64 -0.45
C ALA A 11 -0.73 23.22 -0.28
N VAL A 12 -1.81 22.93 -1.00
CA VAL A 12 -2.45 21.61 -1.02
C VAL A 12 -1.94 20.88 -2.26
N GLY A 13 -1.21 19.78 -2.05
CA GLY A 13 -0.68 18.94 -3.13
C GLY A 13 -1.00 17.47 -2.91
N LYS A 14 -0.59 16.59 -3.84
CA LYS A 14 -0.71 15.15 -3.62
C LYS A 14 0.14 14.71 -2.41
N GLY A 15 -0.40 13.78 -1.65
CA GLY A 15 0.14 13.35 -0.37
C GLY A 15 0.33 11.84 -0.31
N PRO A 16 1.40 11.34 0.32
CA PRO A 16 1.52 9.92 0.64
C PRO A 16 0.42 9.48 1.61
N ARG A 17 0.07 8.19 1.59
CA ARG A 17 -0.94 7.56 2.45
C ARG A 17 -0.55 6.14 2.79
N TYR A 18 -1.08 5.64 3.90
CA TYR A 18 -1.07 4.21 4.19
C TYR A 18 -2.48 3.66 4.03
N ALA A 19 -2.58 2.42 3.60
CA ALA A 19 -3.80 1.64 3.60
C ALA A 19 -3.51 0.23 4.12
N VAL A 20 -4.51 -0.36 4.76
CA VAL A 20 -4.51 -1.78 5.09
C VAL A 20 -5.67 -2.39 4.35
N TYR A 21 -5.41 -3.44 3.60
CA TYR A 21 -6.42 -4.12 2.81
C TYR A 21 -6.31 -5.62 3.03
N ASP A 22 -7.45 -6.27 3.28
CA ASP A 22 -7.52 -7.73 3.36
C ASP A 22 -7.78 -8.30 1.96
N PHE A 23 -6.75 -8.88 1.35
CA PHE A 23 -6.84 -9.46 0.02
C PHE A 23 -7.27 -10.90 0.13
N GLU A 24 -8.50 -11.17 -0.29
CA GLU A 24 -9.02 -12.51 -0.51
C GLU A 24 -8.74 -12.94 -1.94
N TYR A 25 -8.13 -14.11 -2.12
CA TYR A 25 -7.85 -14.67 -3.44
C TYR A 25 -7.98 -16.20 -3.45
N ALA A 26 -8.42 -16.74 -4.59
CA ALA A 26 -8.47 -18.18 -4.82
C ALA A 26 -7.10 -18.69 -5.24
N LEU A 27 -6.73 -19.88 -4.78
CA LEU A 27 -5.54 -20.57 -5.26
C LEU A 27 -5.82 -21.26 -6.60
N ALA A 28 -4.89 -21.12 -7.54
CA ALA A 28 -4.94 -21.80 -8.85
C ALA A 28 -5.06 -23.34 -8.71
N SER A 29 -4.51 -23.89 -7.63
CA SER A 29 -4.55 -25.34 -7.33
C SER A 29 -5.92 -25.85 -6.88
N GLY A 30 -6.93 -24.99 -6.73
CA GLY A 30 -8.26 -25.37 -6.23
C GLY A 30 -8.35 -25.56 -4.70
N ASP A 31 -7.27 -25.28 -3.97
CA ASP A 31 -7.11 -25.52 -2.52
C ASP A 31 -7.82 -24.46 -1.64
N GLY A 32 -8.90 -23.85 -2.15
CA GLY A 32 -9.74 -22.88 -1.44
C GLY A 32 -9.31 -21.41 -1.53
N LEU A 33 -10.06 -20.57 -0.82
CA LEU A 33 -9.83 -19.12 -0.68
C LEU A 33 -8.78 -18.88 0.40
N ARG A 34 -7.85 -17.95 0.13
CA ARG A 34 -6.91 -17.45 1.12
C ARG A 34 -7.08 -15.95 1.28
N ASN A 35 -7.02 -15.49 2.52
CA ASN A 35 -7.00 -14.08 2.83
C ASN A 35 -5.64 -13.66 3.41
N LYS A 36 -5.17 -12.48 3.04
CA LYS A 36 -3.92 -11.90 3.54
C LYS A 36 -4.09 -10.41 3.78
N ILE A 37 -3.89 -10.02 5.04
CA ILE A 37 -3.78 -8.62 5.42
C ILE A 37 -2.51 -8.03 4.82
N THR A 38 -2.70 -7.05 3.95
CA THR A 38 -1.63 -6.38 3.21
C THR A 38 -1.58 -4.92 3.60
N PHE A 39 -0.37 -4.47 3.93
CA PHE A 39 -0.09 -3.07 4.23
C PHE A 39 0.44 -2.37 2.98
N ILE A 40 -0.28 -1.34 2.53
CA ILE A 40 0.04 -0.56 1.33
C ILE A 40 0.56 0.81 1.76
N ALA A 41 1.80 1.11 1.39
CA ALA A 41 2.40 2.43 1.51
C ALA A 41 2.37 3.11 0.14
N TRP A 42 1.45 4.07 -0.01
CA TRP A 42 1.28 4.87 -1.20
C TRP A 42 2.07 6.17 -1.09
N SER A 43 3.00 6.42 -2.00
CA SER A 43 3.82 7.62 -2.03
C SER A 43 3.94 8.18 -3.46
N PRO A 44 2.99 9.02 -3.89
CA PRO A 44 2.93 9.49 -5.27
C PRO A 44 4.16 10.33 -5.63
N ASP A 45 4.66 10.20 -6.86
CA ASP A 45 5.91 10.88 -7.22
C ASP A 45 5.84 12.41 -7.19
N ASP A 46 4.65 12.94 -7.42
CA ASP A 46 4.30 14.35 -7.37
C ASP A 46 4.15 14.90 -5.92
N ALA A 47 4.30 14.05 -4.89
CA ALA A 47 4.27 14.51 -3.50
C ALA A 47 5.53 15.29 -3.11
N GLY A 48 5.35 16.32 -2.29
CA GLY A 48 6.47 17.09 -1.74
C GLY A 48 7.45 16.22 -0.95
N VAL A 49 8.76 16.45 -1.16
CA VAL A 49 9.87 15.67 -0.58
C VAL A 49 9.74 15.50 0.94
N MET A 50 9.37 16.58 1.65
CA MET A 50 9.19 16.52 3.11
C MET A 50 8.08 15.55 3.51
N ALA A 51 6.95 15.54 2.78
CA ALA A 51 5.85 14.63 3.07
C ALA A 51 6.26 13.18 2.78
N LYS A 52 6.95 12.91 1.67
CA LYS A 52 7.50 11.58 1.37
C LYS A 52 8.43 11.10 2.49
N MET A 53 9.33 11.97 2.95
CA MET A 53 10.27 11.64 4.02
C MET A 53 9.56 11.27 5.32
N VAL A 54 8.60 12.09 5.77
CA VAL A 54 7.85 11.83 7.00
C VAL A 54 7.10 10.50 6.92
N TYR A 55 6.41 10.24 5.81
CA TYR A 55 5.70 8.97 5.61
C TYR A 55 6.65 7.78 5.42
N ALA A 56 7.85 7.96 4.87
CA ALA A 56 8.83 6.89 4.83
C ALA A 56 9.33 6.54 6.26
N SER A 57 9.65 7.56 7.07
CA SER A 57 10.15 7.38 8.43
C SER A 57 9.11 6.80 9.39
N SER A 58 7.83 7.13 9.23
CA SER A 58 6.76 6.63 10.10
C SER A 58 6.23 5.24 9.68
N LYS A 59 6.60 4.73 8.51
CA LYS A 59 6.09 3.47 7.94
C LYS A 59 6.30 2.28 8.88
N GLU A 60 7.54 2.10 9.34
CA GLU A 60 7.92 0.95 10.17
C GLU A 60 7.24 0.96 11.54
N ALA A 61 7.03 2.15 12.11
CA ALA A 61 6.32 2.28 13.39
C ALA A 61 4.86 1.86 13.25
N LEU A 62 4.17 2.30 12.18
CA LEU A 62 2.79 1.91 11.92
C LEU A 62 2.66 0.41 11.62
N LYS A 63 3.56 -0.14 10.80
CA LYS A 63 3.62 -1.57 10.49
C LYS A 63 3.80 -2.41 11.76
N ARG A 64 4.69 -2.02 12.67
CA ARG A 64 4.89 -2.72 13.94
C ARG A 64 3.70 -2.63 14.89
N ALA A 65 2.91 -1.57 14.81
CA ALA A 65 1.67 -1.45 15.57
C ALA A 65 0.55 -2.35 15.03
N LEU A 66 0.64 -2.79 13.78
CA LEU A 66 -0.33 -3.64 13.10
C LEU A 66 0.11 -5.12 13.16
N ASN A 67 -0.44 -5.86 14.10
CA ASN A 67 -0.19 -7.30 14.21
C ASN A 67 -0.87 -8.07 13.07
N GLY A 68 -0.14 -9.03 12.47
CA GLY A 68 -0.70 -9.92 11.45
C GLY A 68 -0.61 -9.43 10.01
N ILE A 69 0.17 -8.38 9.71
CA ILE A 69 0.49 -8.02 8.32
C ILE A 69 1.25 -9.19 7.67
N ALA A 70 0.66 -9.76 6.63
CA ALA A 70 1.24 -10.87 5.87
C ALA A 70 2.14 -10.38 4.73
N THR A 71 1.87 -9.19 4.18
CA THR A 71 2.60 -8.64 3.04
C THR A 71 2.65 -7.11 3.13
N GLU A 72 3.79 -6.53 2.75
CA GLU A 72 3.91 -5.08 2.56
C GLU A 72 4.03 -4.78 1.07
N LEU A 73 3.36 -3.71 0.64
CA LEU A 73 3.39 -3.22 -0.72
C LEU A 73 3.72 -1.73 -0.69
N GLN A 74 4.72 -1.33 -1.46
CA GLN A 74 5.04 0.07 -1.68
C GLN A 74 4.67 0.42 -3.11
N ALA A 75 3.95 1.53 -3.26
CA ALA A 75 3.45 1.98 -4.54
C ALA A 75 3.67 3.48 -4.70
N ASN A 76 4.11 3.87 -5.90
CA ASN A 76 4.37 5.27 -6.24
C ASN A 76 3.42 5.73 -7.36
N ASP A 77 2.95 4.81 -8.22
CA ASP A 77 2.05 5.10 -9.33
C ASP A 77 0.77 4.26 -9.31
N GLN A 78 -0.29 4.77 -9.94
CA GLN A 78 -1.65 4.21 -9.81
C GLN A 78 -1.70 2.75 -10.31
N ASP A 79 -0.79 2.38 -11.20
CA ASP A 79 -0.61 1.04 -11.74
C ASP A 79 -0.01 0.06 -10.70
N ASP A 80 0.79 0.56 -9.74
CA ASP A 80 1.38 -0.26 -8.67
C ASP A 80 0.33 -0.77 -7.67
N ILE A 81 -0.78 -0.04 -7.53
CA ILE A 81 -1.92 -0.38 -6.66
C ILE A 81 -3.08 -1.01 -7.42
N GLU A 82 -2.90 -1.31 -8.71
CA GLU A 82 -3.91 -2.01 -9.48
C GLU A 82 -4.14 -3.42 -8.90
N HIS A 83 -5.40 -3.86 -8.92
CA HIS A 83 -5.80 -5.13 -8.30
C HIS A 83 -4.96 -6.31 -8.78
N ASP A 84 -4.64 -6.39 -10.07
CA ASP A 84 -3.81 -7.47 -10.63
C ASP A 84 -2.37 -7.45 -10.07
N THR A 85 -1.75 -6.27 -10.06
CA THR A 85 -0.41 -6.07 -9.51
C THR A 85 -0.35 -6.48 -8.03
N VAL A 86 -1.32 -6.01 -7.23
CA VAL A 86 -1.35 -6.34 -5.80
C VAL A 86 -1.65 -7.83 -5.59
N LEU A 87 -2.60 -8.39 -6.33
CA LEU A 87 -2.94 -9.81 -6.27
C LEU A 87 -1.73 -10.69 -6.57
N LYS A 88 -0.93 -10.34 -7.58
CA LYS A 88 0.30 -11.07 -7.92
C LYS A 88 1.32 -11.04 -6.78
N VAL A 89 1.53 -9.88 -6.16
CA VAL A 89 2.45 -9.71 -5.03
C VAL A 89 1.97 -10.48 -3.79
N VAL A 90 0.69 -10.34 -3.44
CA VAL A 90 0.10 -10.95 -2.25
C VAL A 90 -0.01 -12.47 -2.40
N SER A 91 -0.39 -12.96 -3.57
CA SER A 91 -0.48 -14.39 -3.86
C SER A 91 0.88 -15.05 -4.07
N LYS A 92 1.95 -14.26 -4.32
CA LYS A 92 3.25 -14.75 -4.77
C LYS A 92 3.16 -15.62 -6.04
N GLY A 93 2.19 -15.31 -6.91
CA GLY A 93 1.92 -16.07 -8.13
C GLY A 93 1.14 -17.39 -7.93
N LEU A 94 0.53 -17.58 -6.76
CA LEU A 94 -0.30 -18.76 -6.47
C LEU A 94 -1.80 -18.53 -6.74
N ALA A 95 -2.20 -17.29 -7.04
CA ALA A 95 -3.55 -16.97 -7.46
C ALA A 95 -3.79 -17.40 -8.91
N GLY A 96 -4.99 -17.90 -9.20
CA GLY A 96 -5.41 -18.32 -10.54
C GLY A 96 -6.89 -18.06 -10.76
#